data_AF-A0A1Q7QX33-F1
#
_entry.id   AF-A0A1Q7QX33-F1
#
_cell.length_a   1.000
_cell.length_b   1.000
_cell.length_c   1.000
_cell.angle_alpha   90.00
_cell.angle_beta   90.00
_cell.angle_gamma   90.00
#
_symmetry.space_group_name_H-M   'P 1'
#
loop_
_entity.id
_entity.type
_entity.pdbx_description
1 polymer ?
#
loop_
_entity_poly.entity_id
_entity_poly.type
_entity_poly.pdbx_seq_one_letter_code
_entity_poly.pdbx_strand_id
1 'polypeptide(L)'
;MEIDHCVFPDDLLYDLDNNTWLRIEENGNVTVGVTTVLPAIAGKLTLARLKLGEVEIRRGQSLGTLESQKFVGPIPSPISGTLLKTNGLVSDQPRIINDSPYEEGWIARLKPAHLPLERILLSKTTESRIPLAQKIAQFHVRCFKAFPDHEMSEIGTECSAVLVRLNDLLATIPLGEVVHLISDDPTSYVEMVAWSERTEQSLVDWRKEGNLFHFIVKKVH
;
A
#
# COMPACT_ATOMS: atom_id res chain seq x y z
N MET A 1 7.20 -12.09 5.75
CA MET A 1 7.09 -11.43 7.09
C MET A 1 5.88 -10.50 7.20
N GLU A 2 5.31 -10.35 8.39
CA GLU A 2 4.30 -9.32 8.71
C GLU A 2 4.71 -8.49 9.95
N ILE A 3 4.44 -7.19 9.91
CA ILE A 3 4.68 -6.22 11.00
C ILE A 3 3.47 -5.29 11.07
N ASP A 4 2.72 -5.30 12.18
CA ASP A 4 1.56 -4.43 12.39
C ASP A 4 0.59 -4.41 11.18
N HIS A 5 0.23 -5.61 10.71
CA HIS A 5 -0.61 -5.85 9.53
C HIS A 5 0.01 -5.46 8.16
N CYS A 6 1.20 -4.86 8.14
CA CYS A 6 1.93 -4.62 6.91
C CYS A 6 2.71 -5.87 6.49
N VAL A 7 2.43 -6.35 5.27
CA VAL A 7 3.10 -7.52 4.68
C VAL A 7 4.39 -7.08 3.97
N PHE A 8 5.45 -7.87 4.19
CA PHE A 8 6.76 -7.74 3.55
C PHE A 8 7.22 -9.14 3.09
N PRO A 9 7.18 -9.45 1.79
CA PRO A 9 7.63 -10.76 1.27
C PRO A 9 9.08 -11.10 1.64
N ASP A 10 9.36 -12.39 1.84
CA ASP A 10 10.67 -12.86 2.35
C ASP A 10 11.73 -13.03 1.24
N ASP A 11 11.30 -13.05 -0.02
CA ASP A 11 12.11 -13.25 -1.23
C ASP A 11 12.63 -11.92 -1.84
N LEU A 12 12.35 -10.79 -1.19
CA LEU A 12 12.74 -9.46 -1.66
C LEU A 12 13.92 -8.88 -0.88
N LEU A 13 14.56 -7.89 -1.50
CA LEU A 13 15.55 -7.01 -0.86
C LEU A 13 14.95 -5.61 -0.74
N TYR A 14 15.24 -4.91 0.34
CA TYR A 14 14.60 -3.64 0.67
C TYR A 14 15.60 -2.49 0.76
N ASP A 15 15.30 -1.39 0.06
CA ASP A 15 15.89 -0.07 0.36
C ASP A 15 14.97 0.61 1.38
N LEU A 16 15.37 0.45 2.65
CA LEU A 16 14.56 0.88 3.77
C LEU A 16 14.40 2.40 3.80
N ASP A 17 15.41 3.17 3.41
CA ASP A 17 15.35 4.63 3.44
C ASP A 17 14.32 5.16 2.42
N ASN A 18 14.35 4.59 1.21
CA ASN A 18 13.53 5.03 0.08
C ASN A 18 12.18 4.33 -0.05
N ASN A 19 11.86 3.38 0.85
CA ASN A 19 10.64 2.56 0.79
C ASN A 19 10.49 1.83 -0.56
N THR A 20 11.58 1.31 -1.10
CA THR A 20 11.55 0.51 -2.33
C THR A 20 12.00 -0.92 -2.06
N TRP A 21 11.59 -1.83 -2.92
CA TRP A 21 12.02 -3.21 -2.90
C TRP A 21 12.56 -3.60 -4.28
N LEU A 22 13.45 -4.59 -4.30
CA LEU A 22 13.79 -5.31 -5.52
C LEU A 22 13.63 -6.82 -5.37
N ARG A 23 13.30 -7.45 -6.49
CA ARG A 23 13.36 -8.90 -6.71
C ARG A 23 14.40 -9.19 -7.78
N ILE A 24 15.23 -10.19 -7.55
CA ILE A 24 16.18 -10.69 -8.55
C ILE A 24 15.46 -11.78 -9.34
N GLU A 25 15.32 -11.59 -10.64
CA GLU A 25 14.69 -12.55 -11.55
C GLU A 25 15.70 -13.62 -11.99
N GLU A 26 15.22 -14.77 -12.47
CA GLU A 26 16.07 -15.91 -12.88
C GLU A 26 17.11 -15.55 -13.96
N ASN A 27 16.78 -14.59 -14.83
CA ASN A 27 17.67 -14.11 -15.90
C ASN A 27 18.68 -13.04 -15.44
N GLY A 28 18.73 -12.73 -14.14
CA GLY A 28 19.63 -11.73 -13.56
C GLY A 28 19.17 -10.28 -13.70
N ASN A 29 18.05 -10.01 -14.38
CA ASN A 29 17.40 -8.71 -14.30
C ASN A 29 16.74 -8.55 -12.93
N VAL A 30 16.36 -7.31 -12.61
CA VAL A 30 15.63 -7.03 -11.37
C VAL A 30 14.29 -6.36 -11.66
N THR A 31 13.30 -6.70 -10.84
CA THR A 31 12.03 -5.96 -10.76
C THR A 31 12.08 -5.07 -9.52
N VAL A 32 11.67 -3.82 -9.65
CA VAL A 32 11.66 -2.82 -8.58
C VAL A 32 10.22 -2.36 -8.34
N GLY A 33 9.84 -2.19 -7.08
CA GLY A 33 8.59 -1.57 -6.67
C GLY A 33 8.73 -0.75 -5.40
N VAL A 34 7.60 -0.30 -4.85
CA VAL A 34 7.55 0.42 -3.57
C VAL A 34 6.97 -0.47 -2.48
N THR A 35 7.45 -0.34 -1.25
CA THR A 35 6.93 -1.13 -0.13
C THR A 35 5.56 -0.61 0.28
N THR A 36 4.75 -1.44 0.93
CA THR A 36 3.41 -1.06 1.44
C THR A 36 3.41 0.21 2.33
N VAL A 37 4.57 0.53 2.93
CA VAL A 37 4.77 1.74 3.73
C VAL A 37 4.53 3.01 2.92
N LEU A 38 5.03 3.08 1.67
CA LEU A 38 4.92 4.29 0.87
C LEU A 38 3.46 4.65 0.53
N PRO A 39 2.63 3.78 -0.08
CA PRO A 39 1.23 4.10 -0.37
C PRO A 39 0.40 4.33 0.90
N ALA A 40 0.72 3.67 2.03
CA ALA A 40 0.04 3.94 3.29
C ALA A 40 0.29 5.37 3.81
N ILE A 41 1.50 5.91 3.64
CA ILE A 41 1.84 7.30 3.97
C ILE A 41 1.26 8.26 2.91
N ALA A 42 1.41 7.92 1.64
CA ALA A 42 1.02 8.76 0.52
C ALA A 42 -0.51 8.88 0.40
N GLY A 43 -1.28 7.91 0.89
CA GLY A 43 -2.72 7.85 0.63
C GLY A 43 -3.02 7.34 -0.79
N LYS A 44 -4.28 7.50 -1.23
CA LYS A 44 -4.75 7.05 -2.55
C LYS A 44 -3.94 7.71 -3.67
N LEU A 45 -3.14 6.94 -4.38
CA LEU A 45 -2.34 7.44 -5.49
C LEU A 45 -3.25 7.77 -6.68
N THR A 46 -3.09 8.98 -7.20
CA THR A 46 -3.91 9.53 -8.29
C THR A 46 -3.12 9.72 -9.58
N LEU A 47 -1.78 9.74 -9.49
CA LEU A 47 -0.91 9.93 -10.65
C LEU A 47 0.40 9.16 -10.46
N ALA A 48 0.87 8.53 -11.55
CA ALA A 48 2.21 7.94 -11.63
C ALA A 48 2.87 8.28 -12.98
N ARG A 49 3.92 9.11 -12.94
CA ARG A 49 4.73 9.46 -14.11
C ARG A 49 6.02 8.65 -14.08
N LEU A 50 6.06 7.57 -14.85
CA LEU A 50 7.23 6.69 -14.92
C LEU A 50 8.16 7.10 -16.06
N LYS A 51 9.47 6.84 -15.88
CA LYS A 51 10.43 7.02 -16.97
C LYS A 51 10.13 6.06 -18.13
N LEU A 52 10.46 6.50 -19.33
CA LEU A 52 10.27 5.75 -20.56
C LEU A 52 11.59 5.62 -21.30
N GLY A 53 11.67 4.59 -22.14
CA GLY A 53 12.83 4.29 -22.96
C GLY A 53 13.94 3.54 -22.22
N GLU A 54 14.90 3.07 -23.01
CA GLU A 54 16.10 2.41 -22.52
C GLU A 54 17.13 3.46 -22.12
N VAL A 55 17.29 3.66 -20.81
CA VAL A 55 18.16 4.71 -20.24
C VAL A 55 18.96 4.18 -19.06
N GLU A 56 20.17 4.68 -18.90
CA GLU A 56 20.98 4.43 -17.71
C GLU A 56 20.38 5.14 -16.48
N ILE A 57 20.22 4.38 -15.40
CA ILE A 57 19.73 4.84 -14.11
C ILE A 57 20.80 4.57 -13.07
N ARG A 58 21.17 5.60 -12.30
CA ARG A 58 22.04 5.45 -11.13
C ARG A 58 21.21 5.14 -9.89
N ARG A 59 21.79 4.42 -8.92
CA ARG A 59 21.20 4.27 -7.58
C ARG A 59 20.80 5.64 -7.00
N GLY A 60 19.61 5.71 -6.41
CA GLY A 60 19.01 6.93 -5.88
C GLY A 60 18.39 7.85 -6.93
N GLN A 61 18.66 7.65 -8.22
CA GLN A 61 18.01 8.42 -9.28
C GLN A 61 16.56 7.99 -9.43
N SER A 62 15.67 8.95 -9.67
CA SER A 62 14.24 8.69 -9.87
C SER A 62 13.97 7.78 -11.07
N LEU A 63 13.14 6.76 -10.85
CA LEU A 63 12.47 5.91 -11.83
C LEU A 63 11.13 6.52 -12.31
N GLY A 64 10.63 7.50 -11.58
CA GLY A 64 9.37 8.17 -11.81
C GLY A 64 8.94 9.02 -10.60
N THR A 65 7.74 9.56 -10.68
CA THR A 65 7.10 10.36 -9.64
C THR A 65 5.72 9.81 -9.34
N LEU A 66 5.39 9.65 -8.06
CA LEU A 66 4.06 9.34 -7.57
C LEU A 66 3.42 10.57 -6.97
N GLU A 67 2.11 10.70 -7.16
CA GLU A 67 1.33 11.80 -6.61
C GLU A 67 -0.05 11.34 -6.12
N SER A 68 -0.46 11.92 -5.01
CA SER A 68 -1.75 11.81 -4.35
C SER A 68 -2.15 13.17 -3.77
N GLN A 69 -3.29 13.23 -3.10
CA GLN A 69 -3.68 14.42 -2.33
C GLN A 69 -2.70 14.77 -1.20
N LYS A 70 -1.97 13.78 -0.66
CA LYS A 70 -1.11 13.95 0.53
C LYS A 70 0.39 13.90 0.22
N PHE A 71 0.78 13.55 -1.00
CA PHE A 71 2.16 13.24 -1.33
C PHE A 71 2.47 13.55 -2.79
N VAL A 72 3.65 14.12 -3.02
CA VAL A 72 4.30 14.18 -4.34
C VAL A 72 5.77 13.88 -4.14
N GLY A 73 6.29 12.84 -4.78
CA GLY A 73 7.68 12.45 -4.57
C GLY A 73 8.24 11.47 -5.59
N PRO A 74 9.58 11.38 -5.67
CA PRO A 74 10.25 10.48 -6.59
C PRO A 74 10.11 9.02 -6.12
N ILE A 75 10.33 8.09 -7.05
CA ILE A 75 10.62 6.68 -6.77
C ILE A 75 12.11 6.45 -7.01
N PRO A 76 12.97 6.49 -5.98
CA PRO A 76 14.41 6.30 -6.15
C PRO A 76 14.73 4.86 -6.56
N SER A 77 15.65 4.68 -7.50
CA SER A 77 16.14 3.35 -7.86
C SER A 77 17.01 2.76 -6.73
N PRO A 78 16.75 1.54 -6.25
CA PRO A 78 17.56 0.92 -5.19
C PRO A 78 18.98 0.55 -5.67
N ILE A 79 19.17 0.43 -7.00
CA ILE A 79 20.43 0.05 -7.64
C ILE A 79 20.67 0.83 -8.93
N SER A 80 21.89 0.76 -9.45
CA SER A 80 22.29 1.28 -10.76
C SER A 80 22.10 0.22 -11.86
N GLY A 81 21.71 0.65 -13.06
CA GLY A 81 21.52 -0.24 -14.21
C GLY A 81 20.81 0.42 -15.37
N THR A 82 20.59 -0.36 -16.43
CA THR A 82 19.83 0.07 -17.62
C THR A 82 18.34 -0.20 -17.39
N LEU A 83 17.49 0.82 -17.55
CA LEU A 83 16.04 0.68 -17.52
C LEU A 83 15.57 -0.10 -18.74
N LEU A 84 14.93 -1.25 -18.53
CA LEU A 84 14.42 -2.08 -19.62
C LEU A 84 12.97 -1.72 -19.95
N LYS A 85 12.15 -1.55 -18.92
CA LYS A 85 10.75 -1.12 -19.05
C LYS A 85 10.18 -0.63 -17.73
N THR A 86 9.10 0.13 -17.82
CA THR A 86 8.23 0.52 -16.71
C THR A 86 6.84 -0.09 -16.86
N ASN A 87 6.08 -0.11 -15.78
CA ASN A 87 4.75 -0.70 -15.76
C ASN A 87 3.69 0.29 -16.27
N GLY A 88 3.23 0.12 -17.51
CA GLY A 88 2.21 1.00 -18.11
C GLY A 88 0.89 1.00 -17.32
N LEU A 89 0.52 -0.14 -16.71
CA LEU A 89 -0.68 -0.26 -15.90
C LEU A 89 -0.66 0.68 -14.69
N VAL A 90 0.52 0.90 -14.09
CA VAL A 90 0.67 1.86 -12.98
C VAL A 90 0.47 3.30 -13.45
N SER A 91 0.91 3.65 -14.67
CA SER A 91 0.68 4.99 -15.21
C SER A 91 -0.79 5.24 -15.53
N ASP A 92 -1.50 4.21 -16.01
CA ASP A 92 -2.93 4.30 -16.33
C ASP A 92 -3.81 4.21 -15.08
N GLN A 93 -3.40 3.40 -14.09
CA GLN A 93 -4.14 3.09 -12.86
C GLN A 93 -3.20 3.14 -11.63
N PRO A 94 -2.78 4.33 -11.17
CA PRO A 94 -1.81 4.48 -10.08
C PRO A 94 -2.21 3.81 -8.76
N ARG A 95 -3.52 3.68 -8.51
CA ARG A 95 -4.10 3.02 -7.33
C ARG A 95 -3.65 1.57 -7.19
N ILE A 96 -3.23 0.90 -8.26
CA ILE A 96 -2.76 -0.49 -8.18
C ILE A 96 -1.54 -0.66 -7.27
N ILE A 97 -0.75 0.40 -7.06
CA ILE A 97 0.33 0.42 -6.07
C ILE A 97 -0.22 0.32 -4.64
N ASN A 98 -1.36 0.96 -4.36
CA ASN A 98 -2.02 0.88 -3.07
C ASN A 98 -2.55 -0.55 -2.80
N ASP A 99 -3.13 -1.20 -3.81
CA ASP A 99 -3.75 -2.53 -3.67
C ASP A 99 -2.76 -3.68 -3.69
N SER A 100 -1.73 -3.57 -4.55
CA SER A 100 -0.87 -4.69 -4.95
C SER A 100 0.60 -4.26 -5.05
N PRO A 101 1.20 -3.68 -3.98
CA PRO A 101 2.52 -3.06 -4.04
C PRO A 101 3.67 -4.02 -4.42
N TYR A 102 3.49 -5.33 -4.24
CA TYR A 102 4.52 -6.35 -4.48
C TYR A 102 4.26 -7.21 -5.73
N GLU A 103 3.05 -7.16 -6.28
CA GLU A 103 2.64 -7.95 -7.45
C GLU A 103 2.39 -7.03 -8.65
N GLU A 104 1.16 -6.54 -8.82
CA GLU A 104 0.77 -5.79 -10.01
C GLU A 104 1.27 -4.34 -10.00
N GLY A 105 1.61 -3.81 -8.83
CA GLY A 105 2.15 -2.47 -8.60
C GLY A 105 3.66 -2.32 -8.77
N TRP A 106 4.34 -3.27 -9.42
CA TRP A 106 5.76 -3.12 -9.76
C TRP A 106 5.98 -1.88 -10.64
N ILE A 107 7.13 -1.22 -10.50
CA ILE A 107 7.41 0.09 -11.12
C ILE A 107 8.29 -0.05 -12.36
N ALA A 108 9.42 -0.75 -12.23
CA ALA A 108 10.44 -0.83 -13.27
C ALA A 108 11.11 -2.21 -13.30
N ARG A 109 11.61 -2.58 -14.48
CA ARG A 109 12.59 -3.67 -14.63
C ARG A 109 13.91 -3.10 -15.11
N LEU A 110 14.99 -3.49 -14.44
CA LEU A 110 16.34 -3.02 -14.71
C LEU A 110 17.26 -4.19 -15.06
N LYS A 111 18.18 -3.96 -15.99
CA LYS A 111 19.39 -4.77 -16.11
C LYS A 111 20.45 -4.17 -15.18
N PRO A 112 20.84 -4.83 -14.09
CA PRO A 112 21.72 -4.23 -13.10
C PRO A 112 23.15 -4.03 -13.64
N ALA A 113 23.78 -2.91 -13.29
CA ALA A 113 25.18 -2.64 -13.63
C ALA A 113 26.17 -3.24 -12.62
N HIS A 114 25.85 -3.17 -11.32
CA HIS A 114 26.77 -3.53 -10.22
C HIS A 114 26.09 -4.31 -9.10
N LEU A 115 25.22 -5.28 -9.43
CA LEU A 115 24.38 -5.97 -8.44
C LEU A 115 25.15 -6.55 -7.23
N PRO A 116 26.29 -7.26 -7.38
CA PRO A 116 26.98 -7.83 -6.23
C PRO A 116 27.45 -6.78 -5.21
N LEU A 117 27.84 -5.60 -5.68
CA LEU A 117 28.34 -4.51 -4.84
C LEU A 117 27.20 -3.72 -4.21
N GLU A 118 26.13 -3.43 -4.96
CA GLU A 118 25.03 -2.61 -4.45
C GLU A 118 24.02 -3.42 -3.62
N ARG A 119 23.94 -4.75 -3.83
CA ARG A 119 23.08 -5.63 -3.02
C ARG A 119 23.38 -5.56 -1.52
N ILE A 120 24.62 -5.28 -1.13
CA ILE A 120 25.01 -5.17 0.30
C ILE A 120 24.39 -3.95 0.98
N LEU A 121 23.91 -2.98 0.20
CA LEU A 121 23.26 -1.75 0.69
C LEU A 121 21.76 -1.97 0.91
N LEU A 122 21.25 -3.17 0.65
CA LEU A 122 19.84 -3.51 0.67
C LEU A 122 19.63 -4.57 1.74
N SER A 123 18.59 -4.38 2.54
CA SER A 123 18.31 -5.25 3.67
C SER A 123 17.50 -6.46 3.23
N LYS A 124 17.84 -7.63 3.76
CA LYS A 124 16.93 -8.79 3.69
C LYS A 124 15.80 -8.61 4.69
N THR A 125 14.74 -9.40 4.53
CA THR A 125 13.57 -9.33 5.40
C THR A 125 13.89 -9.55 6.88
N THR A 126 14.84 -10.45 7.19
CA THR A 126 15.30 -10.72 8.56
C THR A 126 15.93 -9.51 9.24
N GLU A 127 16.67 -8.69 8.50
CA GLU A 127 17.35 -7.48 9.00
C GLU A 127 16.41 -6.28 9.03
N SER A 128 15.36 -6.32 8.21
CA SER A 128 14.44 -5.21 8.01
C SER A 128 13.40 -5.05 9.12
N ARG A 129 13.20 -6.07 9.97
CA ARG A 129 12.09 -6.10 10.93
C ARG A 129 12.07 -4.91 11.89
N ILE A 130 13.19 -4.63 12.56
CA ILE A 130 13.26 -3.55 13.56
C ILE A 130 13.13 -2.17 12.88
N PRO A 131 13.89 -1.83 11.82
CA PRO A 131 13.74 -0.55 11.13
C PRO A 131 12.34 -0.32 10.55
N LEU A 132 11.72 -1.36 9.96
CA LEU A 132 10.37 -1.26 9.43
C LEU A 132 9.34 -1.04 10.55
N ALA A 133 9.46 -1.74 11.68
CA ALA A 133 8.57 -1.52 12.82
C ALA A 133 8.70 -0.09 13.37
N GLN A 134 9.93 0.43 13.48
CA GLN A 134 10.18 1.82 13.90
C GLN A 134 9.55 2.81 12.92
N LYS A 135 9.73 2.59 11.61
CA LYS A 135 9.16 3.43 10.57
C LYS A 135 7.63 3.39 10.59
N ILE A 136 7.03 2.21 10.69
CA ILE A 136 5.57 2.03 10.78
C ILE A 136 5.01 2.82 11.96
N ALA A 137 5.63 2.69 13.14
CA ALA A 137 5.23 3.44 14.33
C ALA A 137 5.42 4.96 14.17
N GLN A 138 6.59 5.39 13.66
CA GLN A 138 6.92 6.80 13.48
C GLN A 138 5.94 7.52 12.55
N PHE A 139 5.55 6.88 11.45
CA PHE A 139 4.65 7.47 10.45
C PHE A 139 3.19 7.09 10.67
N HIS A 140 2.85 6.39 11.76
CA HIS A 140 1.50 5.92 12.07
C HIS A 140 0.86 5.18 10.89
N VAL A 141 1.66 4.32 10.25
CA VAL A 141 1.27 3.57 9.05
C VAL A 141 0.17 2.59 9.40
N ARG A 142 -0.89 2.58 8.59
CA ARG A 142 -1.99 1.62 8.71
C ARG A 142 -2.10 0.80 7.44
N CYS A 143 -1.70 -0.47 7.53
CA CYS A 143 -1.93 -1.44 6.48
C CYS A 143 -3.23 -2.19 6.74
N PHE A 144 -4.04 -2.29 5.70
CA PHE A 144 -5.29 -3.03 5.66
C PHE A 144 -5.24 -4.03 4.51
N LYS A 145 -6.04 -5.10 4.59
CA LYS A 145 -6.16 -6.07 3.49
C LYS A 145 -6.71 -5.48 2.18
N ALA A 146 -7.42 -4.36 2.25
CA ALA A 146 -7.81 -3.57 1.09
C ALA A 146 -7.61 -2.09 1.38
N PHE A 147 -7.06 -1.35 0.41
CA PHE A 147 -6.84 0.07 0.57
C PHE A 147 -8.18 0.84 0.47
N PRO A 148 -8.47 1.76 1.41
CA PRO A 148 -9.74 2.49 1.40
C PRO A 148 -9.80 3.60 0.37
N ASP A 149 -10.96 3.72 -0.30
CA ASP A 149 -11.31 4.83 -1.18
C ASP A 149 -11.99 5.97 -0.42
N HIS A 150 -12.73 5.62 0.63
CA HIS A 150 -13.50 6.53 1.47
C HIS A 150 -13.13 6.34 2.92
N GLU A 151 -13.19 7.42 3.69
CA GLU A 151 -13.01 7.39 5.14
C GLU A 151 -14.25 7.99 5.79
N MET A 152 -14.78 7.29 6.79
CA MET A 152 -15.90 7.73 7.62
C MET A 152 -15.49 7.56 9.08
N SER A 153 -15.66 8.62 9.88
CA SER A 153 -15.37 8.61 11.31
C SER A 153 -16.60 8.99 12.10
N GLU A 154 -17.04 8.08 12.95
CA GLU A 154 -18.27 8.17 13.73
C GLU A 154 -17.90 7.98 15.20
N ILE A 155 -17.58 9.10 15.87
CA ILE A 155 -17.11 9.15 17.26
C ILE A 155 -18.18 9.80 18.12
N GLY A 156 -18.56 9.15 19.22
CA GLY A 156 -19.61 9.64 20.13
C GLY A 156 -21.01 9.59 19.52
N THR A 157 -21.19 8.83 18.44
CA THR A 157 -22.47 8.58 17.78
C THR A 157 -23.03 7.22 18.18
N GLU A 158 -24.34 7.13 18.39
CA GLU A 158 -25.00 5.85 18.64
C GLU A 158 -24.82 4.91 17.44
N CYS A 159 -24.59 3.62 17.70
CA CYS A 159 -24.19 2.68 16.66
C CYS A 159 -25.28 2.41 15.59
N SER A 160 -26.56 2.60 15.91
CA SER A 160 -27.63 2.57 14.90
C SER A 160 -27.48 3.64 13.82
N ALA A 161 -26.97 4.83 14.16
CA ALA A 161 -26.74 5.91 13.20
C ALA A 161 -25.54 5.63 12.29
N VAL A 162 -24.53 4.93 12.81
CA VAL A 162 -23.31 4.56 12.06
C VAL A 162 -23.64 3.64 10.89
N LEU A 163 -24.42 2.59 11.13
CA LEU A 163 -24.81 1.65 10.08
C LEU A 163 -25.73 2.28 9.03
N VAL A 164 -26.62 3.20 9.44
CA VAL A 164 -27.46 3.94 8.49
C VAL A 164 -26.59 4.78 7.56
N ARG A 165 -25.65 5.55 8.11
CA ARG A 165 -24.73 6.37 7.30
C ARG A 165 -23.81 5.54 6.42
N LEU A 166 -23.34 4.40 6.91
CA LEU A 166 -22.57 3.46 6.10
C LEU A 166 -23.40 2.97 4.89
N ASN A 167 -24.67 2.60 5.11
CA ASN A 167 -25.55 2.19 4.01
C ASN A 167 -25.80 3.33 3.02
N ASP A 168 -26.03 4.55 3.51
CA ASP A 168 -26.23 5.72 2.66
C ASP A 168 -24.99 5.99 1.79
N LEU A 169 -23.78 5.91 2.37
CA LEU A 169 -22.54 6.02 1.61
C LEU A 169 -22.43 4.90 0.57
N LEU A 170 -22.61 3.64 0.98
CA LEU A 170 -22.54 2.49 0.08
C LEU A 170 -23.53 2.60 -1.08
N ALA A 171 -24.73 3.19 -0.88
CA ALA A 171 -25.69 3.40 -1.95
C ALA A 171 -25.17 4.35 -3.06
N THR A 172 -24.23 5.24 -2.74
CA THR A 172 -23.72 6.25 -3.67
C THR A 172 -22.42 5.88 -4.38
N ILE A 173 -21.61 4.99 -3.78
CA ILE A 173 -20.28 4.65 -4.30
C ILE A 173 -20.32 3.50 -5.33
N PRO A 174 -19.39 3.46 -6.30
CA PRO A 174 -19.23 2.34 -7.23
C PRO A 174 -19.01 0.97 -6.57
N LEU A 175 -19.37 -0.10 -7.29
CA LEU A 175 -19.08 -1.47 -6.89
C LEU A 175 -17.57 -1.69 -6.74
N GLY A 176 -17.19 -2.43 -5.70
CA GLY A 176 -15.80 -2.76 -5.41
C GLY A 176 -15.03 -1.67 -4.66
N GLU A 177 -15.57 -0.45 -4.49
CA GLU A 177 -14.95 0.58 -3.67
C GLU A 177 -14.98 0.22 -2.19
N VAL A 178 -13.97 0.72 -1.48
CA VAL A 178 -13.66 0.33 -0.10
C VAL A 178 -13.85 1.52 0.84
N VAL A 179 -14.59 1.31 1.91
CA VAL A 179 -14.82 2.29 2.99
C VAL A 179 -14.02 1.88 4.21
N HIS A 180 -13.22 2.81 4.73
CA HIS A 180 -12.66 2.73 6.06
C HIS A 180 -13.59 3.43 7.05
N LEU A 181 -14.27 2.66 7.88
CA LEU A 181 -15.12 3.14 8.97
C LEU A 181 -14.34 3.13 10.29
N ILE A 182 -14.38 4.24 11.01
CA ILE A 182 -13.83 4.39 12.36
C ILE A 182 -14.98 4.59 13.33
N SER A 183 -15.02 3.80 14.41
CA SER A 183 -16.02 3.88 15.46
C SER A 183 -15.39 3.75 16.84
N ASP A 184 -15.88 4.51 17.82
CA ASP A 184 -15.50 4.36 19.23
C ASP A 184 -16.50 3.54 20.06
N ASP A 185 -17.54 3.00 19.41
CA ASP A 185 -18.53 2.17 20.06
C ASP A 185 -17.95 0.78 20.42
N PRO A 186 -18.00 0.36 21.70
CA PRO A 186 -17.54 -0.96 22.13
C PRO A 186 -18.32 -2.13 21.51
N THR A 187 -19.56 -1.92 21.03
CA THR A 187 -20.37 -2.97 20.39
C THR A 187 -20.21 -3.07 18.87
N SER A 188 -19.51 -2.12 18.27
CA SER A 188 -19.41 -1.96 16.81
C SER A 188 -18.93 -3.22 16.09
N TYR A 189 -18.01 -4.00 16.67
CA TYR A 189 -17.54 -5.23 16.05
C TYR A 189 -18.66 -6.25 15.83
N VAL A 190 -19.47 -6.51 16.86
CA VAL A 190 -20.56 -7.49 16.78
C VAL A 190 -21.62 -7.02 15.79
N GLU A 191 -21.92 -5.73 15.81
CA GLU A 191 -22.89 -5.14 14.89
C GLU A 191 -22.42 -5.15 13.43
N MET A 192 -21.15 -4.85 13.18
CA MET A 192 -20.57 -4.87 11.83
C MET A 192 -20.56 -6.28 11.22
N VAL A 193 -20.28 -7.31 12.04
CA VAL A 193 -20.39 -8.71 11.59
C VAL A 193 -21.83 -9.05 11.24
N ALA A 194 -22.78 -8.79 12.13
CA ALA A 194 -24.20 -9.06 11.88
C ALA A 194 -24.74 -8.26 10.68
N TRP A 195 -24.29 -7.02 10.52
CA TRP A 195 -24.63 -6.17 9.38
C TRP A 195 -24.08 -6.73 8.07
N SER A 196 -22.82 -7.19 8.04
CA SER A 196 -22.20 -7.79 6.85
C SER A 196 -22.91 -9.06 6.42
N GLU A 197 -23.28 -9.94 7.37
CA GLU A 197 -24.06 -11.15 7.08
C GLU A 197 -25.46 -10.83 6.55
N ARG A 198 -26.15 -9.85 7.14
CA ARG A 198 -27.52 -9.48 6.74
C ARG A 198 -27.57 -8.78 5.38
N THR A 199 -26.58 -7.93 5.12
CA THR A 199 -26.56 -7.13 3.89
C THR A 199 -25.81 -7.81 2.76
N GLU A 200 -25.02 -8.86 3.03
CA GLU A 200 -24.09 -9.49 2.08
C GLU A 200 -22.98 -8.56 1.55
N GLN A 201 -22.79 -7.40 2.18
CA GLN A 201 -21.64 -6.53 1.94
C GLN A 201 -20.39 -7.14 2.59
N SER A 202 -19.20 -6.86 2.05
CA SER A 202 -17.98 -7.52 2.49
C SER A 202 -17.25 -6.74 3.59
N LEU A 203 -17.23 -7.26 4.81
CA LEU A 203 -16.28 -6.82 5.84
C LEU A 203 -14.92 -7.48 5.60
N VAL A 204 -14.02 -6.78 4.91
CA VAL A 204 -12.73 -7.30 4.43
C VAL A 204 -11.70 -7.43 5.56
N ASP A 205 -11.67 -6.44 6.45
CA ASP A 205 -10.69 -6.35 7.52
C ASP A 205 -11.25 -5.55 8.69
N TRP A 206 -10.70 -5.77 9.88
CA TRP A 206 -10.99 -4.93 11.04
C TRP A 206 -9.87 -4.99 12.08
N ARG A 207 -9.75 -3.94 12.90
CA ARG A 207 -8.84 -3.93 14.04
C ARG A 207 -9.26 -2.93 15.11
N LYS A 208 -8.69 -3.07 16.31
CA LYS A 208 -8.89 -2.15 17.42
C LYS A 208 -7.57 -1.46 17.79
N GLU A 209 -7.58 -0.14 17.82
CA GLU A 209 -6.48 0.73 18.23
C GLU A 209 -6.93 1.60 19.42
N GLY A 210 -6.52 1.24 20.63
CA GLY A 210 -6.99 1.92 21.84
C GLY A 210 -8.51 1.76 22.01
N ASN A 211 -9.25 2.87 21.97
CA ASN A 211 -10.71 2.88 22.00
C ASN A 211 -11.36 2.79 20.61
N LEU A 212 -10.59 2.96 19.54
CA LEU A 212 -11.14 3.05 18.20
C LEU A 212 -11.14 1.69 17.52
N PHE A 213 -12.25 1.36 16.88
CA PHE A 213 -12.38 0.26 15.94
C PHE A 213 -12.27 0.80 14.53
N HIS A 214 -11.50 0.10 13.71
CA HIS A 214 -11.32 0.38 12.29
C HIS A 214 -11.91 -0.81 11.53
N PHE A 215 -12.82 -0.55 10.61
CA PHE A 215 -13.44 -1.54 9.74
C PHE A 215 -13.18 -1.19 8.29
N ILE A 216 -12.87 -2.21 7.48
CA ILE A 216 -12.67 -2.09 6.04
C ILE A 216 -13.79 -2.82 5.35
N VAL A 217 -14.68 -2.06 4.73
CA VAL A 217 -15.90 -2.55 4.08
C VAL A 217 -15.76 -2.38 2.58
N LYS A 218 -15.92 -3.44 1.82
CA LYS A 218 -15.94 -3.39 0.36
C LYS A 218 -17.37 -3.53 -0.14
N LYS A 219 -17.80 -2.62 -1.02
CA LYS A 219 -19.10 -2.70 -1.67
C LYS A 219 -19.13 -3.89 -2.63
N VAL A 220 -20.11 -4.78 -2.48
CA VAL A 220 -20.27 -5.98 -3.30
C VAL A 220 -21.44 -5.87 -4.29
N HIS A 221 -22.53 -5.19 -3.90
CA HIS A 221 -23.71 -4.92 -4.72
C HIS A 221 -24.29 -3.54 -4.40
#